data_AF-A0A4Q6AV36-F1
#
_entry.id   AF-A0A4Q6AV36-F1
#
_cell.length_a   1.000
_cell.length_b   1.000
_cell.length_c   1.000
_cell.angle_alpha   90.00
_cell.angle_beta   90.00
_cell.angle_gamma   90.00
#
_symmetry.space_group_name_H-M   'P 1'
#
loop_
_entity.id
_entity.type
_entity.pdbx_description
1 polymer ?
#
loop_
_entity_poly.entity_id
_entity_poly.type
_entity_poly.pdbx_seq_one_letter_code
_entity_poly.pdbx_strand_id
1 'polypeptide(L)'
;ADIIKYGSTKRAYLGVMFGNGQSDEEQAKTKNVDGVYIVEVSKGSAAAEAGLQKGDVITGLNGAKITTGTQVIERIAAMRPGEKVMLTYNRDGADKTVSLTLKGEAGTYTALTGKAAEQLGANFENLSKEKAAELGLTGGVQIKSLKPGILREQTRIREGFVVTKVNGKKISTTEELTTALKAAGSSAIISGVYPSQPQREYQYALNDLG
;
A
#
# COMPACT_ATOMS: atom_id res chain seq x y z
N ALA A 1 -9.84 26.35 22.94
CA ALA A 1 -8.62 25.63 22.54
C ALA A 1 -9.01 24.18 22.34
N ASP A 2 -9.23 23.77 21.10
CA ASP A 2 -9.75 22.45 20.76
C ASP A 2 -8.58 21.49 20.52
N ILE A 3 -8.51 20.45 21.33
CA ILE A 3 -7.43 19.48 21.34
C ILE A 3 -7.88 18.31 20.46
N ILE A 4 -7.37 18.25 19.23
CA ILE A 4 -7.66 17.21 18.26
C ILE A 4 -7.09 15.88 18.76
N LYS A 5 -7.97 14.93 19.10
CA LYS A 5 -7.65 13.52 19.33
C LYS A 5 -7.12 12.90 18.03
N TYR A 6 -5.81 12.65 17.95
CA TYR A 6 -5.23 11.75 16.96
C TYR A 6 -5.62 10.30 17.30
N GLY A 7 -6.87 9.93 17.02
CA GLY A 7 -7.31 8.54 16.97
C GLY A 7 -7.01 7.95 15.59
N SER A 8 -6.43 6.76 15.55
CA SER A 8 -6.15 5.96 14.35
C SER A 8 -7.42 5.76 13.49
N THR A 9 -7.68 6.70 12.58
CA THR A 9 -8.87 6.65 11.74
C THR A 9 -8.50 5.91 10.45
N LYS A 10 -9.08 4.72 10.26
CA LYS A 10 -8.90 3.89 9.06
C LYS A 10 -9.30 4.71 7.82
N ARG A 11 -8.33 5.20 7.05
CA ARG A 11 -8.59 5.98 5.84
C ARG A 11 -8.94 5.06 4.68
N ALA A 12 -9.83 5.50 3.81
CA ALA A 12 -10.06 4.82 2.55
C ALA A 12 -8.91 5.07 1.57
N TYR A 13 -8.62 4.09 0.71
CA TYR A 13 -7.52 4.09 -0.24
C TYR A 13 -8.01 3.65 -1.63
N LEU A 14 -7.71 4.47 -2.63
CA LEU A 14 -8.05 4.23 -4.04
C LEU A 14 -6.93 3.48 -4.79
N GLY A 15 -5.67 3.79 -4.47
CA GLY A 15 -4.46 3.22 -5.08
C GLY A 15 -4.16 3.70 -6.49
N VAL A 16 -4.15 5.02 -6.65
CA VAL A 16 -3.70 5.75 -7.83
C VAL A 16 -2.67 6.81 -7.41
N MET A 17 -1.69 7.06 -8.26
CA MET A 17 -0.83 8.24 -8.16
C MET A 17 -1.22 9.24 -9.23
N PHE A 18 -1.19 10.52 -8.84
CA PHE A 18 -1.45 11.65 -9.71
C PHE A 18 -0.13 12.34 -10.05
N GLY A 19 -0.05 12.92 -11.25
CA GLY A 19 1.05 13.82 -11.60
C GLY A 19 1.07 15.02 -10.65
N ASN A 20 2.26 15.45 -10.23
CA ASN A 20 2.44 16.61 -9.36
C ASN A 20 2.19 17.88 -10.17
N GLY A 21 0.92 18.28 -10.25
CA GLY A 21 0.52 19.47 -10.98
C GLY A 21 0.55 19.24 -12.49
N GLN A 22 -0.35 19.92 -13.18
CA GLN A 22 -0.37 19.95 -14.63
C GLN A 22 0.92 20.59 -15.14
N SER A 23 1.93 19.78 -15.46
CA SER A 23 3.01 20.24 -16.34
C SER A 23 2.42 20.42 -17.74
N ASP A 24 2.83 21.44 -18.49
CA ASP A 24 2.37 21.73 -19.85
C ASP A 24 2.42 20.50 -20.80
N GLU A 25 3.33 19.55 -20.54
CA GLU A 25 3.45 18.28 -21.27
C GLU A 25 2.37 17.24 -20.93
N GLU A 26 1.80 17.26 -19.73
CA GLU A 26 0.67 16.40 -19.34
C GLU A 26 -0.65 16.96 -19.87
N GLN A 27 -0.82 18.29 -19.87
CA GLN A 27 -1.96 18.95 -20.52
C GLN A 27 -1.98 18.71 -22.04
N ALA A 28 -0.81 18.62 -22.69
CA ALA A 28 -0.70 18.31 -24.12
C ALA A 28 -1.21 16.90 -24.48
N LYS A 29 -1.24 15.96 -23.52
CA LYS A 29 -1.74 14.58 -23.73
C LYS A 29 -3.22 14.40 -23.37
N THR A 30 -3.81 15.29 -22.57
CA THR A 30 -5.19 15.16 -22.09
C THR A 30 -6.24 15.82 -22.99
N LYS A 31 -5.91 16.24 -24.22
CA LYS A 31 -6.87 16.78 -25.22
C LYS A 31 -7.91 17.75 -24.61
N ASN A 32 -7.50 18.72 -23.80
CA ASN A 32 -8.39 19.70 -23.14
C ASN A 32 -9.45 19.12 -22.19
N VAL A 33 -9.23 17.94 -21.60
CA VAL A 33 -10.12 17.39 -20.56
C VAL A 33 -9.74 17.94 -19.19
N ASP A 34 -10.64 18.71 -18.57
CA ASP A 34 -10.55 19.14 -17.18
C ASP A 34 -10.57 17.92 -16.23
N GLY A 35 -9.45 17.62 -15.59
CA GLY A 35 -9.39 16.52 -14.65
C GLY A 35 -7.99 16.18 -14.17
N VAL A 36 -7.88 15.04 -13.50
CA VAL A 36 -6.64 14.58 -12.84
C VAL A 36 -6.08 13.40 -13.60
N TYR A 37 -4.89 13.57 -14.16
CA TYR A 37 -4.20 12.50 -14.89
C TYR A 37 -3.63 11.44 -13.94
N ILE A 38 -3.91 10.18 -14.25
CA ILE A 38 -3.38 9.03 -13.53
C ILE A 38 -2.02 8.65 -14.12
N VAL A 39 -0.95 8.87 -13.34
CA VAL A 39 0.42 8.50 -13.74
C VAL A 39 0.74 7.05 -13.41
N GLU A 40 0.10 6.49 -12.37
CA GLU A 40 0.28 5.11 -11.95
C GLU A 40 -0.98 4.57 -11.25
N VAL A 41 -1.25 3.29 -11.46
CA VAL A 41 -2.27 2.54 -10.72
C VAL A 41 -1.59 1.39 -9.98
N SER A 42 -1.70 1.38 -8.67
CA SER A 42 -1.10 0.37 -7.81
C SER A 42 -1.75 -1.00 -8.05
N LYS A 43 -0.96 -2.05 -8.24
CA LYS A 43 -1.49 -3.40 -8.52
C LYS A 43 -2.25 -3.93 -7.31
N GLY A 44 -3.46 -4.47 -7.54
CA GLY A 44 -4.34 -4.98 -6.48
C GLY A 44 -5.07 -3.88 -5.69
N SER A 45 -4.99 -2.62 -6.11
CA SER A 45 -5.79 -1.54 -5.57
C SER A 45 -7.26 -1.60 -6.01
N ALA A 46 -8.11 -0.81 -5.34
CA ALA A 46 -9.49 -0.63 -5.77
C ALA A 46 -9.58 -0.06 -7.20
N ALA A 47 -8.65 0.82 -7.57
CA ALA A 47 -8.53 1.34 -8.93
C ALA A 47 -8.13 0.26 -9.95
N ALA A 48 -7.18 -0.61 -9.62
CA ALA A 48 -6.78 -1.71 -10.50
C ALA A 48 -7.91 -2.73 -10.71
N GLU A 49 -8.63 -3.10 -9.65
CA GLU A 49 -9.80 -3.99 -9.73
C GLU A 49 -10.96 -3.37 -10.52
N ALA A 50 -11.08 -2.05 -10.48
CA ALA A 50 -12.02 -1.28 -11.29
C ALA A 50 -11.58 -1.12 -12.75
N GLY A 51 -10.41 -1.62 -13.13
CA GLY A 51 -9.90 -1.51 -14.50
C GLY A 51 -9.43 -0.11 -14.88
N LEU A 52 -9.13 0.76 -13.89
CA LEU A 52 -8.43 2.02 -14.13
C LEU A 52 -6.97 1.73 -14.51
N GLN A 53 -6.42 2.59 -15.35
CA GLN A 53 -5.11 2.43 -15.95
C GLN A 53 -4.35 3.75 -15.98
N LYS A 54 -3.02 3.65 -16.11
CA LYS A 54 -2.19 4.81 -16.45
C LYS A 54 -2.69 5.40 -17.76
N GLY A 55 -2.85 6.72 -17.80
CA GLY A 55 -3.39 7.42 -18.97
C GLY A 55 -4.84 7.89 -18.80
N ASP A 56 -5.55 7.38 -17.79
CA ASP A 56 -6.90 7.83 -17.49
C ASP A 56 -6.89 9.24 -16.87
N VAL A 57 -7.90 10.03 -17.20
CA VAL A 57 -8.12 11.36 -16.61
C VAL A 57 -9.38 11.30 -15.75
N ILE A 58 -9.25 11.47 -14.44
CA ILE A 58 -10.40 11.49 -13.52
C ILE A 58 -11.11 12.84 -13.65
N THR A 59 -12.37 12.81 -14.04
CA THR A 59 -13.20 14.01 -14.25
C THR A 59 -14.29 14.16 -13.20
N GLY A 60 -14.63 13.07 -12.48
CA GLY A 60 -15.67 13.10 -11.47
C GLY A 60 -15.60 12.01 -10.42
N LEU A 61 -16.18 12.30 -9.25
CA LEU A 61 -16.27 11.38 -8.12
C LEU A 61 -17.61 11.56 -7.41
N ASN A 62 -18.41 10.48 -7.33
CA ASN A 62 -19.79 10.47 -6.84
C ASN A 62 -20.66 11.58 -7.46
N GLY A 63 -20.52 11.80 -8.76
CA GLY A 63 -21.27 12.84 -9.49
C GLY A 63 -20.74 14.27 -9.31
N ALA A 64 -19.71 14.49 -8.49
CA ALA A 64 -19.09 15.80 -8.36
C ALA A 64 -17.89 15.95 -9.30
N LYS A 65 -17.78 17.11 -9.97
CA LYS A 65 -16.64 17.44 -10.85
C LYS A 65 -15.34 17.46 -10.04
N ILE A 66 -14.30 16.85 -10.58
CA ILE A 66 -12.95 16.84 -10.04
C ILE A 66 -12.04 17.57 -11.02
N THR A 67 -11.25 18.51 -10.50
CA THR A 67 -10.29 19.28 -11.30
C THR A 67 -8.85 19.17 -10.77
N THR A 68 -8.66 18.68 -9.54
CA THR A 68 -7.32 18.56 -8.92
C THR A 68 -7.16 17.26 -8.15
N GLY A 69 -5.93 16.73 -8.11
CA GLY A 69 -5.62 15.50 -7.38
C GLY A 69 -5.90 15.65 -5.88
N THR A 70 -5.67 16.83 -5.31
CA THR A 70 -6.01 17.16 -3.92
C THR A 70 -7.49 16.90 -3.62
N GLN A 71 -8.40 17.32 -4.50
CA GLN A 71 -9.84 17.09 -4.30
C GLN A 71 -10.20 15.60 -4.29
N VAL A 72 -9.51 14.78 -5.09
CA VAL A 72 -9.69 13.32 -5.04
C VAL A 72 -9.25 12.79 -3.68
N ILE A 73 -8.06 13.19 -3.23
CA ILE A 73 -7.49 12.74 -1.96
C ILE A 73 -8.40 13.14 -0.79
N GLU A 74 -8.84 14.40 -0.73
CA GLU A 74 -9.70 14.91 0.34
C GLU A 74 -11.05 14.19 0.41
N ARG A 75 -11.69 13.97 -0.75
CA ARG A 75 -12.97 13.26 -0.81
C ARG A 75 -12.83 11.80 -0.42
N ILE A 76 -11.79 11.12 -0.90
CA ILE A 76 -11.51 9.73 -0.54
C ILE A 76 -11.14 9.62 0.95
N ALA A 77 -10.38 10.57 1.50
CA ALA A 77 -10.01 10.59 2.91
C ALA A 77 -11.21 10.81 3.85
N ALA A 78 -12.27 11.44 3.37
CA ALA A 78 -13.54 11.61 4.10
C ALA A 78 -14.43 10.35 4.06
N MET A 79 -14.14 9.39 3.18
CA MET A 79 -14.93 8.16 2.99
C MET A 79 -14.43 7.00 3.86
N ARG A 80 -15.29 6.00 4.04
CA ARG A 80 -14.96 4.81 4.83
C ARG A 80 -14.39 3.67 3.99
N PRO A 81 -13.47 2.88 4.55
CA PRO A 81 -13.14 1.56 4.02
C PRO A 81 -14.40 0.72 3.72
N GLY A 82 -14.45 0.07 2.56
CA GLY A 82 -15.57 -0.75 2.11
C GLY A 82 -16.71 0.05 1.47
N GLU A 83 -16.61 1.37 1.42
CA GLU A 83 -17.61 2.21 0.77
C GLU A 83 -17.48 2.14 -0.76
N LYS A 84 -18.61 2.08 -1.46
CA LYS A 84 -18.63 2.14 -2.93
C LYS A 84 -18.57 3.59 -3.38
N VAL A 85 -17.65 3.86 -4.30
CA VAL A 85 -17.53 5.16 -4.97
C VAL A 85 -17.76 4.97 -6.47
N MET A 86 -18.48 5.91 -7.08
CA MET A 86 -18.57 6.04 -8.53
C MET A 86 -17.52 7.02 -9.01
N LEU A 87 -16.64 6.56 -9.89
CA LEU A 87 -15.56 7.36 -10.45
C LEU A 87 -15.81 7.55 -11.94
N THR A 88 -15.85 8.81 -12.37
CA THR A 88 -15.95 9.19 -13.78
C THR A 88 -14.55 9.52 -14.27
N TYR A 89 -14.14 8.89 -15.36
CA TYR A 89 -12.85 9.09 -15.98
C TYR A 89 -12.98 9.16 -17.50
N ASN A 90 -12.09 9.91 -18.13
CA ASN A 90 -11.95 9.96 -19.56
C ASN A 90 -10.79 9.04 -19.97
N ARG A 91 -11.05 8.16 -20.93
CA ARG A 91 -10.04 7.30 -21.56
C ARG A 91 -10.15 7.46 -23.07
N ASP A 92 -9.06 7.86 -23.71
CA ASP A 92 -8.98 8.07 -25.16
C ASP A 92 -10.03 9.07 -25.72
N GLY A 93 -10.51 10.02 -24.89
CA GLY A 93 -11.52 11.01 -25.27
C GLY A 93 -12.96 10.60 -24.97
N ALA A 94 -13.20 9.38 -24.46
CA ALA A 94 -14.53 8.93 -24.06
C ALA A 94 -14.68 8.91 -22.54
N ASP A 95 -15.75 9.54 -22.04
CA ASP A 95 -16.12 9.47 -20.63
C ASP A 95 -16.69 8.09 -20.28
N LYS A 96 -16.18 7.54 -19.19
CA LYS A 96 -16.57 6.25 -18.62
C LYS A 96 -16.81 6.43 -17.14
N THR A 97 -17.69 5.60 -16.60
CA THR A 97 -17.94 5.56 -15.16
C THR A 97 -17.71 4.15 -14.67
N VAL A 98 -17.01 4.04 -13.55
CA VAL A 98 -16.80 2.78 -12.87
C VAL A 98 -17.20 2.89 -11.41
N SER A 99 -17.89 1.86 -10.91
CA SER A 99 -18.11 1.70 -9.48
C SER A 99 -16.98 0.88 -8.90
N LEU A 100 -16.32 1.39 -7.87
CA LEU A 100 -15.24 0.69 -7.18
C LEU A 100 -15.48 0.74 -5.67
N THR A 101 -15.03 -0.29 -4.96
CA THR A 101 -15.16 -0.36 -3.50
C THR A 101 -13.85 0.09 -2.89
N LEU A 102 -13.88 1.16 -2.11
CA LEU A 102 -12.70 1.70 -1.46
C LEU A 102 -12.14 0.68 -0.50
N LYS A 103 -10.84 0.42 -0.60
CA LYS A 103 -10.16 -0.44 0.36
C LYS A 103 -9.82 0.42 1.57
N GLY A 104 -9.90 -0.18 2.76
CA GLY A 104 -9.32 0.50 3.92
C GLY A 104 -7.82 0.50 3.84
N GLU A 105 -7.19 1.45 4.53
CA GLU A 105 -5.78 1.40 4.87
C GLU A 105 -5.53 0.15 5.73
N ALA A 106 -5.37 -0.96 5.00
CA ALA A 106 -5.06 -2.31 5.43
C ALA A 106 -4.82 -3.12 4.14
N GLY A 107 -3.68 -2.87 3.51
CA GLY A 107 -3.11 -3.73 2.48
C GLY A 107 -3.71 -3.55 1.09
N THR A 108 -2.96 -2.96 0.17
CA THR A 108 -2.35 -3.70 -0.96
C THR A 108 -1.52 -2.75 -1.84
N TYR A 109 -0.20 -2.78 -1.61
CA TYR A 109 0.92 -2.80 -2.57
C TYR A 109 1.34 -1.61 -3.45
N THR A 110 2.68 -1.54 -3.61
CA THR A 110 3.48 -0.83 -4.60
C THR A 110 3.57 0.68 -4.48
N ALA A 111 4.50 1.17 -3.65
CA ALA A 111 5.29 2.40 -3.87
C ALA A 111 6.29 2.72 -2.74
N LEU A 112 6.47 1.84 -1.74
CA LEU A 112 7.58 1.94 -0.76
C LEU A 112 8.43 0.67 -0.67
N THR A 113 8.14 -0.33 -1.51
CA THR A 113 8.78 -1.65 -1.53
C THR A 113 9.91 -1.79 -2.54
N GLY A 114 10.32 -0.74 -3.25
CA GLY A 114 11.51 -0.83 -4.11
C GLY A 114 12.77 -0.99 -3.27
N LYS A 115 13.30 0.12 -2.77
CA LYS A 115 14.59 0.13 -2.07
C LYS A 115 14.72 -0.84 -0.90
N ALA A 116 13.76 -0.83 0.04
CA ALA A 116 13.85 -1.66 1.24
C ALA A 116 13.65 -3.17 0.97
N ALA A 117 12.72 -3.54 0.09
CA ALA A 117 12.49 -4.96 -0.21
C ALA A 117 13.57 -5.53 -1.15
N GLU A 118 14.13 -4.69 -2.03
CA GLU A 118 15.30 -5.01 -2.84
C GLU A 118 16.55 -5.20 -1.98
N GLN A 119 16.84 -4.29 -1.04
CA GLN A 119 17.96 -4.41 -0.09
C GLN A 119 17.84 -5.66 0.79
N LEU A 120 16.63 -5.92 1.31
CA LEU A 120 16.37 -7.10 2.11
C LEU A 120 16.38 -8.40 1.30
N GLY A 121 16.25 -8.33 -0.02
CA GLY A 121 16.19 -9.50 -0.89
C GLY A 121 14.95 -10.35 -0.65
N ALA A 122 13.79 -9.76 -0.36
CA ALA A 122 12.56 -10.52 -0.09
C ALA A 122 11.34 -9.91 -0.74
N ASN A 123 10.45 -10.78 -1.23
CA ASN A 123 9.09 -10.38 -1.58
C ASN A 123 8.17 -10.63 -0.39
N PHE A 124 7.58 -9.56 0.12
CA PHE A 124 6.72 -9.59 1.29
C PHE A 124 5.25 -9.57 0.91
N GLU A 125 4.41 -10.25 1.68
CA GLU A 125 2.96 -10.30 1.52
C GLU A 125 2.22 -10.24 2.85
N ASN A 126 1.20 -9.37 2.92
CA ASN A 126 0.35 -9.31 4.11
C ASN A 126 -0.44 -10.61 4.23
N LEU A 127 -0.50 -11.17 5.44
CA LEU A 127 -1.41 -12.26 5.72
C LEU A 127 -2.86 -11.80 5.64
N SER A 128 -3.69 -12.58 4.95
CA SER A 128 -5.15 -12.47 5.04
C SER A 128 -5.61 -12.68 6.48
N LYS A 129 -6.71 -12.02 6.87
CA LYS A 129 -7.28 -12.15 8.23
C LYS A 129 -7.57 -13.61 8.60
N GLU A 130 -8.05 -14.39 7.64
CA GLU A 130 -8.34 -15.82 7.80
C GLU A 130 -7.07 -16.59 8.16
N LYS A 131 -6.02 -16.45 7.34
CA LYS A 131 -4.73 -17.12 7.56
C LYS A 131 -4.01 -16.64 8.82
N ALA A 132 -4.14 -15.38 9.18
CA ALA A 132 -3.63 -14.87 10.44
C ALA A 132 -4.34 -15.54 11.63
N ALA A 133 -5.67 -15.63 11.58
CA ALA A 133 -6.46 -16.30 12.62
C ALA A 133 -6.12 -17.80 12.74
N GLU A 134 -5.94 -18.50 11.62
CA GLU A 134 -5.50 -19.91 11.61
C GLU A 134 -4.16 -20.12 12.31
N LEU A 135 -3.25 -19.15 12.18
CA LEU A 135 -1.94 -19.17 12.83
C LEU A 135 -1.96 -18.63 14.27
N GLY A 136 -3.13 -18.24 14.80
CA GLY A 136 -3.24 -17.60 16.12
C GLY A 136 -2.62 -16.20 16.17
N LEU A 137 -2.47 -15.55 15.03
CA LEU A 137 -1.87 -14.22 14.88
C LEU A 137 -2.96 -13.17 14.65
N THR A 138 -2.73 -11.95 15.14
CA THR A 138 -3.63 -10.81 14.84
C THR A 138 -3.35 -10.19 13.47
N GLY A 139 -2.31 -10.65 12.78
CA GLY A 139 -1.78 -10.10 11.53
C GLY A 139 -0.30 -10.45 11.38
N GLY A 140 0.27 -10.16 10.22
CA GLY A 140 1.68 -10.39 9.95
C GLY A 140 2.03 -10.29 8.48
N VAL A 141 3.32 -10.25 8.19
CA VAL A 141 3.86 -10.13 6.84
C VAL A 141 4.65 -11.39 6.49
N GLN A 142 4.11 -12.20 5.59
CA GLN A 142 4.74 -13.41 5.09
C GLN A 142 5.79 -13.09 4.02
N ILE A 143 6.93 -13.76 4.09
CA ILE A 143 7.94 -13.78 3.04
C ILE A 143 7.49 -14.82 2.00
N LYS A 144 7.09 -14.33 0.83
CA LYS A 144 6.61 -15.16 -0.27
C LYS A 144 7.76 -15.75 -1.08
N SER A 145 8.81 -14.96 -1.28
CA SER A 145 10.03 -15.44 -1.89
C SER A 145 11.28 -14.71 -1.39
N LEU A 146 12.42 -15.41 -1.42
CA LEU A 146 13.72 -14.88 -1.05
C LEU A 146 14.68 -14.82 -2.23
N LYS A 147 15.20 -13.64 -2.48
CA LYS A 147 16.27 -13.32 -3.43
C LYS A 147 17.59 -13.13 -2.66
N PRO A 148 18.74 -13.05 -3.36
CA PRO A 148 19.97 -12.56 -2.75
C PRO A 148 19.74 -11.17 -2.12
N GLY A 149 20.21 -10.97 -0.90
CA GLY A 149 20.05 -9.75 -0.10
C GLY A 149 20.18 -10.01 1.40
N ILE A 150 20.03 -8.96 2.21
CA ILE A 150 20.36 -8.94 3.65
C ILE A 150 19.70 -10.09 4.42
N LEU A 151 18.43 -10.40 4.15
CA LEU A 151 17.75 -11.48 4.86
C LEU A 151 18.37 -12.84 4.61
N ARG A 152 18.77 -13.13 3.37
CA ARG A 152 19.37 -14.42 3.01
C ARG A 152 20.83 -14.51 3.42
N GLU A 153 21.52 -13.39 3.48
CA GLU A 153 22.96 -13.31 3.77
C GLU A 153 23.26 -13.24 5.27
N GLN A 154 22.46 -12.50 6.04
CA GLN A 154 22.71 -12.29 7.47
C GLN A 154 21.86 -13.17 8.38
N THR A 155 20.78 -13.76 7.87
CA THR A 155 19.86 -14.53 8.69
C THR A 155 19.62 -15.93 8.15
N ARG A 156 19.02 -16.77 9.00
CA ARG A 156 18.52 -18.10 8.59
C ARG A 156 17.03 -18.07 8.23
N ILE A 157 16.49 -16.89 7.92
CA ILE A 157 15.11 -16.74 7.46
C ILE A 157 14.94 -17.49 6.13
N ARG A 158 13.82 -18.18 6.01
CA ARG A 158 13.42 -18.92 4.81
C ARG A 158 12.07 -18.45 4.32
N GLU A 159 11.77 -18.83 3.07
CA GLU A 159 10.46 -18.61 2.47
C GLU A 159 9.37 -19.21 3.36
N GLY A 160 8.25 -18.50 3.45
CA GLY A 160 7.16 -18.84 4.36
C GLY A 160 7.26 -18.20 5.74
N PHE A 161 8.40 -17.63 6.13
CA PHE A 161 8.51 -16.92 7.42
C PHE A 161 7.53 -15.75 7.51
N VAL A 162 6.80 -15.65 8.61
CA VAL A 162 5.82 -14.59 8.88
C VAL A 162 6.41 -13.64 9.91
N VAL A 163 6.72 -12.43 9.48
CA VAL A 163 7.13 -11.34 10.36
C VAL A 163 5.93 -10.83 11.14
N THR A 164 6.05 -10.79 12.46
CA THR A 164 5.01 -10.32 13.39
C THR A 164 5.49 -9.14 14.24
N LYS A 165 6.80 -8.91 14.35
CA LYS A 165 7.38 -7.78 15.07
C LYS A 165 8.66 -7.26 14.42
N VAL A 166 8.95 -5.99 14.63
CA VAL A 166 10.24 -5.35 14.31
C VAL A 166 10.67 -4.49 15.51
N ASN A 167 11.88 -4.71 16.03
CA ASN A 167 12.40 -4.07 17.24
C ASN A 167 11.43 -4.19 18.43
N GLY A 168 10.79 -5.37 18.59
CA GLY A 168 9.79 -5.62 19.63
C GLY A 168 8.42 -4.97 19.38
N LYS A 169 8.29 -4.06 18.40
CA LYS A 169 7.03 -3.46 18.00
C LYS A 169 6.26 -4.42 17.11
N LYS A 170 5.02 -4.74 17.49
CA LYS A 170 4.12 -5.58 16.71
C LYS A 170 3.78 -4.93 15.38
N ILE A 171 3.83 -5.72 14.30
CA ILE A 171 3.45 -5.31 12.94
C ILE A 171 2.46 -6.31 12.37
N SER A 172 1.52 -5.83 11.58
CA SER A 172 0.51 -6.65 10.90
C SER A 172 0.53 -6.45 9.38
N THR A 173 1.14 -5.37 8.88
CA THR A 173 1.18 -5.02 7.46
C THR A 173 2.59 -4.73 6.95
N THR A 174 2.78 -4.84 5.64
CA THR A 174 4.02 -4.46 4.94
C THR A 174 4.41 -2.99 5.14
N GLU A 175 3.42 -2.12 5.31
CA GLU A 175 3.62 -0.69 5.60
C GLU A 175 4.21 -0.48 6.99
N GLU A 176 3.69 -1.19 8.00
CA GLU A 176 4.22 -1.17 9.36
C GLU A 176 5.63 -1.77 9.40
N LEU A 177 5.87 -2.85 8.67
CA LEU A 177 7.20 -3.44 8.49
C LEU A 177 8.18 -2.41 7.91
N THR A 178 7.81 -1.77 6.80
CA THR A 178 8.67 -0.78 6.13
C THR A 178 8.95 0.43 7.03
N THR A 179 7.92 0.94 7.70
CA THR A 179 8.04 2.07 8.63
C THR A 179 8.93 1.71 9.81
N ALA A 180 8.77 0.52 10.37
CA ALA A 180 9.57 0.06 11.49
C ALA A 180 11.04 -0.14 11.09
N LEU A 181 11.31 -0.66 9.89
CA LEU A 181 12.66 -0.82 9.37
C LEU A 181 13.33 0.55 9.07
N LYS A 182 12.59 1.49 8.48
CA LYS A 182 13.11 2.86 8.27
C LYS A 182 13.42 3.55 9.60
N ALA A 183 12.54 3.40 10.59
CA ALA A 183 12.75 3.95 11.93
C ALA A 183 13.93 3.28 12.67
N ALA A 184 14.23 2.03 12.32
CA ALA A 184 15.36 1.29 12.87
C ALA A 184 16.72 1.79 12.35
N GLY A 185 16.74 2.45 11.18
CA GLY A 185 17.96 2.98 10.59
C GLY A 185 18.87 1.85 10.11
N SER A 186 20.07 1.75 10.68
CA SER A 186 21.12 0.82 10.24
C SER A 186 20.98 -0.61 10.78
N SER A 187 20.19 -0.83 11.84
CA SER A 187 20.00 -2.16 12.43
C SER A 187 18.57 -2.37 12.90
N ALA A 188 18.02 -3.55 12.63
CA ALA A 188 16.67 -3.91 13.03
C ALA A 188 16.61 -5.36 13.48
N ILE A 189 15.78 -5.64 14.47
CA ILE A 189 15.49 -6.99 14.90
C ILE A 189 14.12 -7.39 14.36
N ILE A 190 14.08 -8.36 13.47
CA ILE A 190 12.83 -8.94 12.96
C ILE A 190 12.46 -10.14 13.82
N SER A 191 11.23 -10.17 14.33
CA SER A 191 10.66 -11.34 15.00
C SER A 191 9.44 -11.86 14.26
N GLY A 192 9.25 -13.17 14.29
CA GLY A 192 8.21 -13.82 13.50
C GLY A 192 8.11 -15.31 13.77
N VAL A 193 7.21 -15.96 13.05
CA VAL A 193 6.93 -17.39 13.19
C VAL A 193 6.95 -18.07 11.83
N TYR A 194 7.18 -19.37 11.81
CA TYR A 194 6.92 -20.16 10.60
C TYR A 194 5.50 -20.73 10.65
N PRO A 195 4.74 -20.74 9.55
CA PRO A 195 3.41 -21.36 9.49
C PRO A 195 3.39 -22.82 9.94
N SER A 196 4.50 -23.55 9.73
CA SER A 196 4.66 -24.94 10.21
C SER A 196 4.86 -25.03 11.73
N GLN A 197 5.26 -23.95 12.40
CA GLN A 197 5.52 -23.88 13.85
C GLN A 197 5.02 -22.53 14.42
N PRO A 198 3.71 -22.26 14.40
CA PRO A 198 3.16 -20.94 14.75
C PRO A 198 3.36 -20.57 16.22
N GLN A 199 3.60 -21.55 17.10
CA GLN A 199 3.87 -21.35 18.52
C GLN A 199 5.32 -20.96 18.82
N ARG A 200 6.22 -21.06 17.84
CA ARG A 200 7.64 -20.80 18.03
C ARG A 200 8.04 -19.48 17.39
N GLU A 201 8.30 -18.48 18.21
CA GLU A 201 8.84 -17.20 17.77
C GLU A 201 10.35 -17.31 17.50
N TYR A 202 10.76 -16.78 16.35
CA TYR A 202 12.15 -16.66 15.92
C TYR A 202 12.48 -15.17 15.80
N GLN A 203 13.69 -14.82 16.23
CA GLN A 203 14.18 -13.47 16.21
C GLN A 203 15.51 -13.43 15.45
N TYR A 204 15.63 -12.49 14.51
CA TYR A 204 16.79 -12.31 13.67
C TYR A 204 17.22 -10.86 13.68
N ALA A 205 18.49 -10.61 13.97
CA ALA A 205 19.07 -9.29 13.85
C ALA A 205 19.51 -9.05 12.41
N LEU A 206 19.17 -7.88 11.90
CA LEU A 206 19.62 -7.32 10.63
C LEU A 206 20.51 -6.15 10.93
N ASN A 207 21.65 -6.11 10.27
CA ASN A 207 22.58 -4.99 10.30
C ASN A 207 22.80 -4.52 8.86
N ASP A 208 23.34 -3.32 8.69
CA ASP A 208 23.69 -2.78 7.38
C ASP A 208 22.46 -2.57 6.45
N LEU A 209 21.37 -2.05 7.02
CA LEU A 209 20.13 -1.72 6.28
C LEU A 209 20.23 -0.42 5.44
N GLY A 210 21.41 0.20 5.38
CA GLY A 210 21.70 1.53 4.82
C GLY A 210 21.97 1.55 3.33
#